data_AF-A0A946M4Q2-F1
#
_entry.id   AF-A0A946M4Q2-F1
#
_cell.length_a   1.000
_cell.length_b   1.000
_cell.length_c   1.000
_cell.angle_alpha   90.00
_cell.angle_beta   90.00
_cell.angle_gamma   90.00
#
_symmetry.space_group_name_H-M   'P 1'
#
loop_
_entity.id
_entity.type
_entity.pdbx_description
1 polymer ?
#
loop_
_entity_poly.entity_id
_entity_poly.type
_entity_poly.pdbx_seq_one_letter_code
_entity_poly.pdbx_strand_id
1 'polypeptide(L)' 'MEKAELAVFIRTAKKISKMELQQIQQSSGLNLEKIKNINSPTGKELYSIRMNRSFRAVVTIEGEFIRFVSLHPDHDSAYR' A
#
# COMPACT_ATOMS: atom_id res chain seq x y z
N MET A 1 14.27 1.42 6.64
CA MET A 1 14.03 0.41 5.60
C MET A 1 15.35 -0.25 5.24
N GLU A 2 15.42 -1.57 5.33
CA GLU A 2 16.58 -2.38 4.99
C GLU A 2 16.57 -2.85 3.53
N LYS A 3 17.70 -3.39 3.06
CA LYS A 3 17.84 -3.90 1.68
C LYS A 3 16.79 -4.95 1.31
N ALA A 4 16.45 -5.84 2.24
CA ALA A 4 15.46 -6.89 2.01
C ALA A 4 14.06 -6.31 1.80
N GLU A 5 13.69 -5.31 2.60
CA GLU A 5 12.40 -4.60 2.53
C GLU A 5 12.28 -3.78 1.25
N LEU A 6 13.36 -3.08 0.85
CA LEU A 6 13.41 -2.37 -0.42
C LEU A 6 13.22 -3.34 -1.60
N ALA A 7 13.88 -4.50 -1.57
CA ALA A 7 13.73 -5.50 -2.62
C ALA A 7 12.29 -6.04 -2.69
N VAL A 8 11.63 -6.24 -1.55
CA VAL A 8 10.20 -6.59 -1.47
C VAL A 8 9.35 -5.49 -2.09
N PHE A 9 9.55 -4.23 -1.67
CA PHE A 9 8.83 -3.09 -2.19
C PHE A 9 8.92 -3.01 -3.72
N ILE A 10 10.13 -3.06 -4.28
CA ILE A 10 10.35 -2.96 -5.72
C ILE A 10 9.64 -4.09 -6.46
N ARG A 11 9.71 -5.33 -5.96
CA ARG A 11 9.01 -6.47 -6.60
C ARG A 11 7.49 -6.29 -6.57
N THR A 12 6.95 -5.88 -5.43
CA THR A 12 5.50 -5.68 -5.27
C THR A 12 5.01 -4.49 -6.09
N ALA A 13 5.73 -3.37 -6.12
CA ALA A 13 5.42 -2.21 -6.95
C ALA A 13 5.44 -2.56 -8.45
N LYS A 14 6.44 -3.32 -8.91
CA LYS A 14 6.49 -3.82 -10.30
C LYS A 14 5.30 -4.73 -10.62
N LYS A 15 4.86 -5.57 -9.68
CA LYS A 15 3.66 -6.40 -9.86
C LYS A 15 2.40 -5.52 -9.98
N ILE A 16 2.21 -4.59 -9.04
CA ILE A 16 1.07 -3.67 -9.02
C ILE A 16 0.99 -2.84 -10.32
N SER A 17 2.13 -2.37 -10.84
CA SER A 17 2.18 -1.58 -12.08
C SER A 17 1.67 -2.32 -13.33
N LYS A 18 1.46 -3.64 -13.24
CA LYS A 18 0.94 -4.49 -14.32
C LYS A 18 -0.48 -4.98 -14.05
N MET A 19 -1.14 -4.46 -13.03
CA MET A 19 -2.48 -4.87 -12.61
C MET A 19 -3.47 -3.74 -12.81
N GLU A 20 -4.69 -4.09 -13.20
CA GLU A 20 -5.84 -3.18 -13.12
C GLU A 20 -6.29 -2.99 -11.68
N LEU A 21 -6.94 -1.86 -11.38
CA LEU A 21 -7.40 -1.54 -10.02
C LEU A 21 -8.30 -2.64 -9.43
N GLN A 22 -9.19 -3.21 -10.25
CA GLN A 22 -10.08 -4.30 -9.83
C GLN A 22 -9.29 -5.54 -9.39
N GLN A 23 -8.22 -5.89 -10.11
CA GLN A 23 -7.35 -7.01 -9.75
C GLN A 23 -6.61 -6.75 -8.44
N ILE A 24 -6.25 -5.50 -8.17
CA ILE A 24 -5.57 -5.10 -6.93
C ILE A 24 -6.54 -5.24 -5.75
N GLN A 25 -7.77 -4.73 -5.89
CA GLN A 25 -8.83 -4.84 -4.88
C GLN A 25 -9.17 -6.30 -4.55
N GLN A 26 -9.17 -7.19 -5.54
CA GLN A 26 -9.48 -8.62 -5.37
C GLN A 26 -8.26 -9.45 -4.92
N SER A 27 -7.06 -8.87 -4.87
CA SER A 27 -5.86 -9.63 -4.56
C SER A 27 -5.76 -9.96 -3.07
N SER A 28 -5.95 -11.23 -2.73
CA SER A 28 -5.76 -11.76 -1.37
C SER A 28 -4.32 -11.58 -0.83
N GLY A 29 -3.33 -11.48 -1.74
CA GLY A 29 -1.94 -11.24 -1.38
C GLY A 29 -1.66 -9.78 -1.00
N LEU A 30 -2.24 -8.83 -1.74
CA LEU A 30 -2.07 -7.39 -1.49
C LEU A 30 -2.96 -6.89 -0.36
N ASN A 31 -4.12 -7.51 -0.15
CA ASN A 31 -5.03 -7.22 0.97
C ASN A 31 -5.27 -5.71 1.15
N LEU A 32 -5.81 -5.07 0.11
CA LEU A 32 -6.06 -3.63 0.08
C LEU A 32 -7.20 -3.28 1.06
N GLU A 33 -6.89 -2.55 2.12
CA GLU A 33 -7.82 -2.22 3.20
C GLU A 33 -7.95 -0.71 3.35
N LYS A 34 -9.19 -0.18 3.31
CA LYS A 34 -9.44 1.25 3.53
C LYS A 34 -9.16 1.63 4.99
N ILE A 35 -8.39 2.69 5.20
CA ILE A 35 -8.10 3.24 6.53
C ILE A 35 -9.22 4.22 6.89
N LYS A 36 -9.99 3.92 7.94
CA LYS A 36 -11.21 4.67 8.27
C LYS A 36 -10.97 5.94 9.11
N ASN A 37 -9.91 5.96 9.91
CA ASN A 37 -9.70 6.98 10.94
C ASN A 37 -8.55 7.96 10.62
N ILE A 38 -8.01 7.93 9.40
CA ILE A 38 -6.97 8.85 8.97
C ILE A 38 -7.51 9.68 7.81
N ASN A 39 -7.67 10.97 8.06
CA ASN A 39 -7.98 11.93 7.01
C ASN A 39 -6.66 12.43 6.43
N SER A 40 -6.42 12.18 5.15
CA SER A 40 -5.36 12.87 4.43
C SER A 40 -5.61 14.39 4.51
N PRO A 41 -4.56 15.25 4.61
CA PRO A 41 -4.71 16.70 4.55
C PRO A 41 -5.48 17.20 3.31
N THR A 42 -5.50 16.40 2.24
CA THR A 42 -6.21 16.70 1.00
C THR A 42 -7.60 16.04 0.91
N GLY A 43 -8.10 15.43 2.00
CA GLY A 43 -9.39 14.72 2.03
C GLY A 43 -9.42 13.42 1.22
N LYS A 44 -8.27 12.95 0.72
CA LYS A 44 -8.18 11.73 -0.08
C LYS A 44 -8.30 10.50 0.81
N GLU A 45 -9.01 9.49 0.31
CA GLU A 45 -9.11 8.21 0.99
C GLU A 45 -7.75 7.51 1.00
N LEU A 46 -7.37 7.02 2.19
CA LEU A 46 -6.15 6.27 2.38
C LEU A 46 -6.46 4.78 2.50
N TYR A 47 -5.57 3.98 1.94
CA TYR A 47 -5.63 2.54 1.95
C TYR A 47 -4.31 1.99 2.44
N SER A 48 -4.35 0.86 3.13
CA SER A 48 -3.16 0.09 3.43
C SER A 48 -3.05 -1.09 2.48
N ILE A 49 -1.86 -1.34 1.94
CA ILE A 49 -1.56 -2.47 1.07
C ILE A 49 -0.40 -3.29 1.64
N ARG A 50 -0.54 -4.61 1.61
CA ARG A 50 0.45 -5.56 2.11
C ARG A 50 1.58 -5.72 1.10
N MET A 51 2.82 -5.50 1.55
CA MET A 51 4.03 -5.79 0.79
C MET A 51 4.56 -7.18 1.09
N ASN A 52 4.56 -7.56 2.37
CA ASN A 52 4.79 -8.90 2.89
C ASN A 52 4.08 -9.04 4.26
N ARG A 53 4.35 -10.11 5.04
CA ARG A 53 3.68 -10.32 6.33
C ARG A 53 3.97 -9.24 7.39
N SER A 54 5.13 -8.59 7.36
CA SER A 54 5.56 -7.59 8.35
C SER A 54 5.58 -6.15 7.82
N PHE A 55 5.41 -5.95 6.51
CA PHE A 55 5.56 -4.66 5.84
C PHE A 55 4.28 -4.27 5.10
N ARG A 56 3.74 -3.09 5.43
CA ARG A 56 2.63 -2.45 4.71
C ARG A 56 3.05 -1.10 4.13
N ALA A 57 2.32 -0.64 3.13
CA ALA A 57 2.39 0.74 2.66
C ALA A 57 1.02 1.40 2.75
N VAL A 58 1.00 2.71 2.97
CA VAL A 58 -0.19 3.53 2.80
C VAL A 58 -0.20 4.09 1.38
N VAL A 59 -1.36 4.03 0.73
CA VAL A 59 -1.57 4.49 -0.63
C VAL A 59 -2.84 5.33 -0.75
N THR A 60 -2.86 6.22 -1.74
CA THR A 60 -4.10 6.81 -2.28
C THR A 60 -4.37 6.25 -3.67
N ILE A 61 -5.63 6.24 -4.06
CA ILE A 61 -6.07 5.90 -5.42
C ILE A 61 -6.59 7.18 -6.07
N GLU A 62 -6.03 7.54 -7.22
CA GLU A 62 -6.38 8.74 -7.98
C GLU A 62 -6.59 8.37 -9.46
N GLY A 63 -7.84 8.22 -9.86
CA GLY A 63 -8.18 7.64 -11.15
C GLY A 63 -7.65 6.21 -11.24
N GLU A 64 -6.80 5.95 -12.23
CA GLU A 64 -6.17 4.64 -12.47
C GLU A 64 -4.82 4.48 -11.74
N PHE A 65 -4.38 5.51 -11.01
CA PHE A 65 -3.07 5.51 -10.37
C PHE A 65 -3.16 5.16 -8.89
N ILE A 66 -2.29 4.23 -8.47
CA ILE A 66 -1.96 4.04 -7.05
C ILE A 66 -0.73 4.88 -6.72
N ARG A 67 -0.88 5.76 -5.73
CA ARG A 67 0.21 6.59 -5.24
C ARG A 67 0.62 6.14 -3.84
N PHE A 68 1.89 5.80 -3.68
CA PHE A 68 2.47 5.48 -2.39
C PHE A 68 2.66 6.75 -1.56
N VAL A 69 2.07 6.76 -0.37
CA VAL A 69 2.15 7.88 0.58
C VAL A 69 3.27 7.64 1.59
N SER A 70 3.30 6.44 2.17
CA SER A 70 4.31 6.05 3.17
C SER A 70 4.54 4.55 3.16
N LEU A 71 5.75 4.14 3.59
CA LEU A 71 6.16 2.75 3.74
C LEU A 71 6.34 2.46 5.23
N HIS A 72 5.74 1.38 5.71
CA HIS A 72 5.74 0.95 7.12
C HIS A 72 6.29 -0.48 7.23
N PRO A 73 7.62 -0.65 7.24
CA PRO A 73 8.25 -1.96 7.31
C PRO A 73 8.06 -2.67 8.66
N ASP A 74 7.52 -1.96 9.67
CA ASP A 74 7.10 -2.53 10.95
C ASP A 74 5.57 -2.62 11.07
N HIS A 75 5.12 -3.50 11.97
CA HIS A 75 3.72 -3.87 12.14
C HIS A 75 2.87 -2.76 12.81
N ASP A 76 3.50 -1.78 13.49
CA ASP A 76 2.84 -0.86 14.41
C ASP A 76 2.84 0.62 13.95
N SER A 77 3.69 1.03 13.00
CA SER A 77 3.72 2.43 12.53
C SER A 77 2.65 2.77 11.50
N ALA A 78 2.01 1.77 10.87
CA ALA A 78 0.96 2.01 9.87
C ALA A 78 -0.38 2.48 10.48
N TYR A 79 -0.49 2.47 11.81
CA TYR A 79 -1.69 2.85 12.56
C TYR A 79 -1.48 4.05 13.50
N ARG A 80 -0.32 4.71 13.45
CA ARG A 80 -0.04 5.95 14.20
C ARG A 80 -0.07 7.18 13.30
#